data_AF-A0A0H5FTJ1-F1
#
_entry.id   AF-A0A0H5FTJ1-F1
#
_cell.length_a   1.000
_cell.length_b   1.000
_cell.length_c   1.000
_cell.angle_alpha   90.00
_cell.angle_beta   90.00
_cell.angle_gamma   90.00
#
_symmetry.space_group_name_H-M   'P 1'
#
loop_
_entity.id
_entity.type
_entity.pdbx_description
1 polymer ?
#
loop_
_entity_poly.entity_id
_entity_poly.type
_entity_poly.pdbx_seq_one_letter_code
_entity_poly.pdbx_strand_id
1 'polypeptide(L)'
;MLHDWRPTFALALLSLPSFAAAWRQQRFSNEPAKTTADCIDSASATEINHLLRTGGIGTEIILCPYAHVVIDPHGAPITFTAARQSIYTEGSPEDHTRATITIENDKGHYSGDLTTAIRADCEQCRGVQIHNLHVDGGRVELGGLEGGDALIVVGGAQGEQEVRAVDAWAARGYAILHADEGPQGTCTGVTITENTFHAAGDAPLDLMLNSELVRLRDGTPPYRGIERPGQWTDGISVACAQSTVSENSIRDISGVGIMLRGAHGSQITQNTIVARDRDMLVGISIVAHPVFTRRAAHVGGVIVRENRIHAASAMIRVGIATGAGVWSTDELIGDHEIAFGSEIVKNRLSSYTGYFAYAIAISDARGIVVNGNAISASIWGFETSACYERPHFAMPTPLIRDARSVIGSLQSEFKDQHFGFLLCVGPGTLSSSHELSRHQINDAYVAAHNGRRGFGRGVGAAGRHATIPEGEASPSRGGVIIGGKAGMKALQRKKTARHEGLGHQAEAKNVPLARDGHLVDMWAKESERPMQGMKIRQLKAPRRGGNRFAEVRAGSV
;
A
#
# COMPACT_ATOMS: atom_id res chain seq x y z
N MET A 1 -53.83 -17.56 -86.81
CA MET A 1 -52.98 -16.42 -87.22
C MET A 1 -51.83 -16.32 -86.23
N LEU A 2 -50.63 -16.70 -86.69
CA LEU A 2 -49.25 -16.45 -86.21
C LEU A 2 -48.91 -16.42 -84.69
N HIS A 3 -48.46 -17.60 -84.23
CA HIS A 3 -47.27 -18.00 -83.43
C HIS A 3 -46.77 -17.29 -82.13
N ASP A 4 -46.60 -18.17 -81.12
CA ASP A 4 -45.90 -18.10 -79.82
C ASP A 4 -44.48 -17.51 -79.82
N TRP A 5 -44.14 -16.72 -78.79
CA TRP A 5 -42.75 -16.47 -78.35
C TRP A 5 -42.64 -16.28 -76.82
N ARG A 6 -41.73 -17.04 -76.17
CA ARG A 6 -41.18 -16.79 -74.83
C ARG A 6 -39.77 -16.18 -74.97
N PRO A 7 -39.33 -15.22 -74.13
CA PRO A 7 -37.95 -14.73 -74.18
C PRO A 7 -37.04 -15.24 -73.05
N THR A 8 -35.78 -15.35 -73.45
CA THR A 8 -34.54 -15.72 -72.74
C THR A 8 -33.90 -14.54 -71.98
N PHE A 9 -33.13 -14.88 -70.93
CA PHE A 9 -32.22 -13.99 -70.18
C PHE A 9 -30.88 -13.79 -70.91
N ALA A 10 -30.33 -12.57 -70.84
CA ALA A 10 -28.93 -12.28 -71.18
C ALA A 10 -28.32 -11.26 -70.18
N LEU A 11 -27.14 -11.61 -69.66
CA LEU A 11 -26.27 -10.80 -68.81
C LEU A 11 -25.47 -9.79 -69.67
N ALA A 12 -25.30 -8.56 -69.18
CA ALA A 12 -24.40 -7.56 -69.76
C ALA A 12 -23.23 -7.24 -68.82
N LEU A 13 -22.02 -7.38 -69.36
CA LEU A 13 -20.72 -6.97 -68.82
C LEU A 13 -20.51 -5.46 -69.04
N LEU A 14 -19.92 -4.77 -68.07
CA LEU A 14 -19.39 -3.40 -68.23
C LEU A 14 -17.92 -3.33 -67.82
N SER A 15 -17.16 -2.65 -68.68
CA SER A 15 -15.71 -2.48 -68.76
C SER A 15 -15.18 -1.35 -67.87
N LEU A 16 -13.95 -1.52 -67.35
CA LEU A 16 -13.12 -0.49 -66.70
C LEU A 16 -12.07 0.08 -67.66
N PRO A 17 -11.71 1.38 -67.58
CA PRO A 17 -10.54 1.92 -68.27
C PRO A 17 -9.31 2.00 -67.34
N SER A 18 -8.15 1.71 -67.93
CA SER A 18 -6.81 1.74 -67.33
C SER A 18 -6.21 3.15 -67.32
N PHE A 19 -5.61 3.57 -66.20
CA PHE A 19 -4.66 4.68 -66.15
C PHE A 19 -3.30 4.19 -65.62
N ALA A 20 -2.25 4.42 -66.42
CA ALA A 20 -0.87 4.14 -66.12
C ALA A 20 -0.29 5.23 -65.20
N ALA A 21 0.42 4.83 -64.14
CA ALA A 21 1.22 5.71 -63.29
C ALA A 21 2.71 5.37 -63.41
N ALA A 22 3.49 6.39 -63.74
CA ALA A 22 4.94 6.33 -63.93
C ALA A 22 5.67 6.11 -62.60
N TRP A 23 6.53 5.10 -62.57
CA TRP A 23 7.45 4.84 -61.46
C TRP A 23 8.66 5.78 -61.54
N ARG A 24 8.78 6.67 -60.55
CA ARG A 24 10.00 7.46 -60.31
C ARG A 24 10.81 6.74 -59.23
N GLN A 25 11.94 6.16 -59.61
CA GLN A 25 12.91 5.57 -58.68
C GLN A 25 13.47 6.66 -57.76
N GLN A 26 12.99 6.72 -56.52
CA GLN A 26 13.73 7.35 -55.43
C GLN A 26 14.80 6.36 -54.96
N ARG A 27 16.06 6.73 -55.17
CA ARG A 27 17.21 6.09 -54.51
C ARG A 27 17.02 6.27 -53.01
N PHE A 28 16.72 5.18 -52.31
CA PHE A 28 16.92 5.09 -50.88
C PHE A 28 18.42 5.23 -50.63
N SER A 29 18.82 6.37 -50.08
CA SER A 29 20.08 6.49 -49.36
C SER A 29 20.03 5.46 -48.24
N ASN A 30 20.95 4.49 -48.28
CA ASN A 30 21.35 3.73 -47.11
C ASN A 30 22.01 4.71 -46.13
N GLU A 31 21.19 5.43 -45.36
CA GLU A 31 21.62 5.94 -44.06
C GLU A 31 21.60 4.76 -43.10
N PRO A 32 22.69 4.49 -42.36
CA PRO A 32 22.66 3.50 -41.31
C PRO A 32 21.57 3.86 -40.32
N ALA A 33 20.76 2.86 -39.94
CA ALA A 33 19.82 2.97 -38.85
C ALA A 33 20.52 3.63 -37.65
N LYS A 34 19.84 4.66 -37.13
CA LYS A 34 20.21 5.38 -35.91
C LYS A 34 20.63 4.35 -34.86
N THR A 35 21.88 4.49 -34.41
CA THR A 35 22.53 3.72 -33.34
C THR A 35 21.53 3.30 -32.27
N THR A 36 21.54 2.00 -31.94
CA THR A 36 21.04 1.48 -30.65
C THR A 36 21.41 2.51 -29.58
N ALA A 37 20.44 3.04 -28.85
CA ALA A 37 20.77 3.82 -27.68
C ALA A 37 21.52 2.86 -26.76
N ASP A 38 22.84 3.03 -26.64
CA ASP A 38 23.65 2.21 -25.76
C ASP A 38 23.03 2.31 -24.36
N CYS A 39 22.52 1.18 -23.86
CA CYS A 39 21.99 1.10 -22.52
C CYS A 39 23.13 1.29 -21.50
N ILE A 40 22.78 1.66 -20.27
CA ILE A 40 23.75 1.91 -19.20
C ILE A 40 24.02 0.60 -18.45
N ASP A 41 25.23 0.06 -18.54
CA ASP A 41 25.66 -1.17 -17.84
C ASP A 41 25.86 -0.98 -16.32
N SER A 42 26.27 0.21 -15.90
CA SER A 42 26.43 0.55 -14.48
C SER A 42 26.44 2.06 -14.29
N ALA A 43 25.89 2.55 -13.18
CA ALA A 43 25.93 3.97 -12.85
C ALA A 43 25.79 4.21 -11.34
N SER A 44 26.16 5.40 -10.90
CA SER A 44 25.77 5.96 -9.61
C SER A 44 24.46 6.74 -9.73
N ALA A 45 23.74 6.90 -8.62
CA ALA A 45 22.59 7.81 -8.55
C ALA A 45 22.93 9.23 -9.05
N THR A 46 24.15 9.71 -8.78
CA THR A 46 24.62 11.03 -9.23
C THR A 46 24.66 11.14 -10.75
N GLU A 47 25.12 10.11 -11.45
CA GLU A 47 25.16 10.07 -12.92
C GLU A 47 23.75 10.01 -13.50
N ILE A 48 22.88 9.13 -12.98
CA ILE A 48 21.48 9.06 -13.41
C ILE A 48 20.78 10.41 -13.21
N ASN A 49 20.99 11.03 -12.04
CA ASN A 49 20.44 12.34 -11.72
C ASN A 49 20.95 13.45 -12.66
N HIS A 50 22.20 13.37 -13.11
CA HIS A 50 22.72 14.30 -14.11
C HIS A 50 22.00 14.13 -15.45
N LEU A 51 21.79 12.89 -15.90
CA LEU A 51 21.06 12.60 -17.14
C LEU A 51 19.61 13.10 -17.10
N LEU A 52 18.88 12.81 -16.02
CA LEU A 52 17.49 13.28 -15.85
C LEU A 52 17.41 14.82 -15.85
N ARG A 53 18.32 15.50 -15.15
CA ARG A 53 18.32 16.98 -15.11
C ARG A 53 18.66 17.62 -16.45
N THR A 54 19.60 17.05 -17.19
CA THR A 54 20.10 17.65 -18.44
C THR A 54 19.27 17.29 -19.66
N GLY A 55 18.65 16.11 -19.68
CA GLY A 55 17.78 15.69 -20.77
C GLY A 55 16.40 16.34 -20.74
N GLY A 56 15.84 16.65 -19.55
CA GLY A 56 14.54 17.29 -19.42
C GLY A 56 13.35 16.39 -19.77
N ILE A 57 12.28 16.97 -20.33
CA ILE A 57 11.00 16.28 -20.61
C ILE A 57 11.23 15.09 -21.55
N GLY A 58 10.66 13.94 -21.22
CA GLY A 58 10.73 12.75 -22.09
C GLY A 58 12.08 12.03 -22.06
N THR A 59 12.98 12.38 -21.14
CA THR A 59 14.28 11.69 -21.02
C THR A 59 14.07 10.25 -20.58
N GLU A 60 14.66 9.33 -21.33
CA GLU A 60 14.64 7.90 -21.02
C GLU A 60 16.00 7.48 -20.48
N ILE A 61 16.00 6.82 -19.33
CA ILE A 61 17.16 6.16 -18.74
C ILE A 61 17.02 4.66 -19.03
N ILE A 62 17.74 4.19 -20.04
CA ILE A 62 17.73 2.79 -20.47
C ILE A 62 18.91 2.08 -19.80
N LEU A 63 18.64 1.14 -18.91
CA LEU A 63 19.64 0.32 -18.22
C LEU A 63 19.80 -1.02 -18.96
N CYS A 64 21.02 -1.54 -19.07
CA CYS A 64 21.23 -2.85 -19.67
C CYS A 64 20.67 -3.97 -18.76
N PRO A 65 20.33 -5.15 -19.30
CA PRO A 65 20.04 -6.31 -18.48
C PRO A 65 21.18 -6.57 -17.49
N TYR A 66 20.84 -6.86 -16.24
CA TYR A 66 21.78 -7.01 -15.11
C TYR A 66 22.58 -5.77 -14.73
N ALA A 67 22.28 -4.60 -15.29
CA ALA A 67 22.97 -3.38 -14.90
C ALA A 67 22.78 -3.10 -13.41
N HIS A 68 23.82 -2.52 -12.79
CA HIS A 68 23.82 -2.23 -11.37
C HIS A 68 23.96 -0.73 -11.12
N VAL A 69 22.96 -0.15 -10.46
CA VAL A 69 22.93 1.26 -10.09
C VAL A 69 23.04 1.39 -8.57
N VAL A 70 24.11 2.06 -8.11
CA VAL A 70 24.40 2.22 -6.69
C VAL A 70 23.95 3.58 -6.19
N ILE A 71 23.30 3.60 -5.04
CA ILE A 71 22.93 4.81 -4.31
C ILE A 71 23.65 4.82 -2.97
N ASP A 72 24.53 5.81 -2.76
CA ASP A 72 25.20 6.02 -1.47
C ASP A 72 24.14 6.27 -0.37
N PRO A 73 24.16 5.55 0.76
CA PRO A 73 23.17 5.73 1.83
C PRO A 73 23.28 7.07 2.57
N HIS A 74 24.31 7.87 2.30
CA HIS A 74 24.44 9.28 2.71
C HIS A 74 24.23 10.27 1.56
N GLY A 75 23.91 9.77 0.37
CA GLY A 75 23.71 10.55 -0.84
C GLY A 75 22.25 10.99 -1.04
N ALA A 76 21.92 11.27 -2.30
CA ALA A 76 20.58 11.63 -2.72
C ALA A 76 19.94 10.48 -3.53
N PRO A 77 18.60 10.33 -3.48
CA PRO A 77 17.90 9.37 -4.32
C PRO A 77 18.04 9.72 -5.80
N ILE A 78 17.69 8.76 -6.67
CA ILE A 78 17.39 9.05 -8.08
C ILE A 78 16.13 9.93 -8.10
N THR A 79 16.27 11.15 -8.60
CA THR A 79 15.23 12.19 -8.54
C THR A 79 14.86 12.60 -9.96
N PHE A 80 13.61 12.33 -10.32
CA PHE A 80 13.02 12.82 -11.55
C PHE A 80 12.78 14.33 -11.47
N THR A 81 12.89 15.01 -12.60
CA THR A 81 12.84 16.49 -12.65
C THR A 81 11.91 17.05 -13.72
N ALA A 82 11.39 16.21 -14.61
CA ALA A 82 10.53 16.66 -15.71
C ALA A 82 9.47 15.62 -16.07
N ALA A 83 8.44 16.08 -16.79
CA ALA A 83 7.35 15.24 -17.24
C ALA A 83 7.83 14.13 -18.19
N ARG A 84 7.15 12.98 -18.13
CA ARG A 84 7.32 11.85 -19.07
C ARG A 84 8.73 11.29 -19.13
N GLN A 85 9.53 11.53 -18.09
CA GLN A 85 10.80 10.86 -17.93
C GLN A 85 10.58 9.40 -17.55
N SER A 86 11.49 8.52 -17.95
CA SER A 86 11.40 7.10 -17.65
C SER A 86 12.74 6.51 -17.21
N ILE A 87 12.67 5.43 -16.42
CA ILE A 87 13.80 4.57 -16.12
C ILE A 87 13.36 3.11 -16.23
N TYR A 88 14.09 2.32 -17.01
CA TYR A 88 13.75 0.93 -17.27
C TYR A 88 14.93 0.09 -17.77
N THR A 89 14.78 -1.23 -17.71
CA THR A 89 15.73 -2.17 -18.30
C THR A 89 15.43 -2.40 -19.79
N GLU A 90 16.46 -2.33 -20.63
CA GLU A 90 16.39 -2.65 -22.06
C GLU A 90 15.75 -4.04 -22.28
N GLY A 91 14.85 -4.11 -23.26
CA GLY A 91 14.11 -5.35 -23.57
C GLY A 91 12.96 -5.67 -22.61
N SER A 92 12.78 -4.87 -21.54
CA SER A 92 11.69 -5.01 -20.57
C SER A 92 11.52 -6.43 -19.99
N PRO A 93 12.58 -7.03 -19.44
CA PRO A 93 12.48 -8.35 -18.81
C PRO A 93 11.56 -8.33 -17.59
N GLU A 94 10.89 -9.46 -17.33
CA GLU A 94 10.04 -9.70 -16.16
C GLU A 94 10.69 -10.67 -15.16
N ASP A 95 11.90 -11.13 -15.45
CA ASP A 95 12.63 -12.11 -14.66
C ASP A 95 13.80 -11.46 -13.89
N HIS A 96 14.78 -12.29 -13.52
CA HIS A 96 15.99 -11.89 -12.79
C HIS A 96 17.02 -11.12 -13.64
N THR A 97 16.75 -10.88 -14.92
CA THR A 97 17.65 -10.14 -15.83
C THR A 97 17.42 -8.63 -15.79
N ARG A 98 16.44 -8.15 -15.02
CA ARG A 98 16.22 -6.71 -14.79
C ARG A 98 17.47 -6.06 -14.19
N ALA A 99 17.68 -4.79 -14.52
CA ALA A 99 18.66 -3.95 -13.84
C ALA A 99 18.25 -3.74 -12.38
N THR A 100 19.26 -3.60 -11.50
CA THR A 100 19.08 -3.47 -10.06
C THR A 100 19.55 -2.11 -9.58
N ILE A 101 18.67 -1.40 -8.88
CA ILE A 101 18.97 -0.17 -8.15
C ILE A 101 19.06 -0.53 -6.66
N THR A 102 20.21 -0.26 -6.04
CA THR A 102 20.48 -0.67 -4.66
C THR A 102 20.92 0.53 -3.83
N ILE A 103 20.28 0.74 -2.67
CA ILE A 103 20.87 1.57 -1.61
C ILE A 103 21.92 0.71 -0.89
N GLU A 104 23.17 0.82 -1.34
CA GLU A 104 24.29 0.13 -0.73
C GLU A 104 25.50 1.05 -0.68
N ASN A 105 26.39 0.79 0.27
CA ASN A 105 27.69 1.42 0.29
C ASN A 105 28.75 0.43 -0.20
N ASP A 106 29.37 0.73 -1.34
CA ASP A 106 30.46 -0.05 -1.92
C ASP A 106 31.74 -0.09 -1.04
N LYS A 107 31.80 0.73 0.02
CA LYS A 107 32.93 0.84 0.96
C LYS A 107 32.69 0.15 2.31
N GLY A 108 31.59 -0.59 2.48
CA GLY A 108 31.36 -1.42 3.68
C GLY A 108 30.92 -0.65 4.94
N HIS A 109 30.20 0.47 4.76
CA HIS A 109 29.55 1.17 5.86
C HIS A 109 28.16 0.58 6.15
N TYR A 110 27.91 0.23 7.41
CA TYR A 110 26.64 -0.33 7.90
C TYR A 110 25.69 0.76 8.42
N SER A 111 25.71 1.96 7.83
CA SER A 111 24.94 3.11 8.31
C SER A 111 24.54 4.05 7.17
N GLY A 112 23.44 4.78 7.39
CA GLY A 112 23.04 5.93 6.56
C GLY A 112 21.55 6.23 6.73
N ASP A 113 21.14 7.43 6.32
CA ASP A 113 19.79 7.95 6.59
C ASP A 113 18.90 7.89 5.34
N LEU A 114 19.44 7.50 4.18
CA LEU A 114 18.68 7.40 2.96
C LEU A 114 17.74 6.18 2.97
N THR A 115 16.46 6.45 2.75
CA THR A 115 15.38 5.44 2.73
C THR A 115 14.70 5.34 1.37
N THR A 116 14.72 6.43 0.61
CA THR A 116 14.21 6.50 -0.76
C THR A 116 15.31 6.18 -1.76
N ALA A 117 15.05 5.27 -2.69
CA ALA A 117 15.90 5.01 -3.85
C ALA A 117 15.46 5.87 -5.05
N ILE A 118 14.15 5.97 -5.27
CA ILE A 118 13.57 6.67 -6.43
C ILE A 118 12.52 7.67 -5.95
N ARG A 119 12.63 8.91 -6.41
CA ARG A 119 11.73 10.02 -6.10
C ARG A 119 11.21 10.68 -7.37
N ALA A 120 9.90 10.64 -7.57
CA ALA A 120 9.21 11.13 -8.76
C ALA A 120 8.01 12.06 -8.46
N ASP A 121 7.83 12.50 -7.23
CA ASP A 121 6.76 13.41 -6.79
C ASP A 121 7.00 14.91 -7.11
N CYS A 122 7.95 15.22 -8.01
CA CYS A 122 8.30 16.61 -8.31
C CYS A 122 7.15 17.40 -8.95
N GLU A 123 7.16 18.73 -8.82
CA GLU A 123 6.09 19.61 -9.32
C GLU A 123 5.82 19.50 -10.83
N GLN A 124 6.78 18.99 -11.61
CA GLN A 124 6.69 18.84 -13.06
C GLN A 124 6.62 17.38 -13.52
N CYS A 125 6.62 16.41 -12.60
CA CYS A 125 6.81 14.99 -12.89
C CYS A 125 5.54 14.28 -13.40
N ARG A 126 4.74 14.94 -14.24
CA ARG A 126 3.56 14.29 -14.83
C ARG A 126 3.99 13.11 -15.71
N GLY A 127 3.33 11.97 -15.60
CA GLY A 127 3.55 10.88 -16.57
C GLY A 127 4.90 10.19 -16.48
N VAL A 128 5.61 10.28 -15.35
CA VAL A 128 6.86 9.52 -15.12
C VAL A 128 6.57 8.02 -15.15
N GLN A 129 7.50 7.25 -15.73
CA GLN A 129 7.40 5.79 -15.83
C GLN A 129 8.60 5.11 -15.17
N ILE A 130 8.34 4.18 -14.26
CA ILE A 130 9.34 3.35 -13.59
C ILE A 130 8.95 1.90 -13.85
N HIS A 131 9.70 1.15 -14.65
CA HIS A 131 9.29 -0.21 -14.99
C HIS A 131 10.41 -1.19 -15.28
N ASN A 132 10.12 -2.48 -15.09
CA ASN A 132 11.05 -3.59 -15.35
C ASN A 132 12.39 -3.43 -14.61
N LEU A 133 12.34 -3.20 -13.30
CA LEU A 133 13.51 -2.98 -12.43
C LEU A 133 13.46 -3.84 -11.18
N HIS A 134 14.64 -4.12 -10.63
CA HIS A 134 14.81 -4.50 -9.24
C HIS A 134 15.17 -3.27 -8.40
N VAL A 135 14.58 -3.11 -7.21
CA VAL A 135 14.89 -2.01 -6.28
C VAL A 135 15.08 -2.54 -4.86
N ASP A 136 16.31 -2.45 -4.35
CA ASP A 136 16.68 -2.89 -3.01
C ASP A 136 16.93 -1.68 -2.09
N GLY A 137 16.16 -1.61 -1.00
CA GLY A 137 16.32 -0.55 0.00
C GLY A 137 17.49 -0.72 0.97
N GLY A 138 18.21 -1.85 0.94
CA GLY A 138 19.40 -2.08 1.76
C GLY A 138 19.12 -2.32 3.25
N ARG A 139 17.87 -2.57 3.66
CA ARG A 139 17.48 -2.75 5.08
C ARG A 139 18.27 -3.86 5.80
N VAL A 140 18.62 -4.94 5.11
CA VAL A 140 19.36 -6.06 5.71
C VAL A 140 20.70 -5.59 6.30
N GLU A 141 21.40 -4.71 5.59
CA GLU A 141 22.73 -4.24 5.99
C GLU A 141 22.68 -2.93 6.77
N LEU A 142 21.73 -2.06 6.45
CA LEU A 142 21.63 -0.69 6.96
C LEU A 142 20.57 -0.53 8.07
N GLY A 143 19.82 -1.59 8.38
CA GLY A 143 18.70 -1.57 9.31
C GLY A 143 17.49 -0.76 8.83
N GLY A 144 16.40 -0.82 9.60
CA GLY A 144 15.24 0.06 9.41
C GLY A 144 15.49 1.46 9.96
N LEU A 145 14.84 2.46 9.35
CA LEU A 145 14.89 3.85 9.79
C LEU A 145 13.49 4.32 10.16
N GLU A 146 13.24 4.50 11.45
CA GLU A 146 11.98 5.05 11.95
C GLU A 146 11.83 6.50 11.49
N GLY A 147 10.62 6.85 11.01
CA GLY A 147 10.39 8.15 10.35
C GLY A 147 10.97 8.25 8.93
N GLY A 148 11.63 7.19 8.44
CA GLY A 148 12.11 7.10 7.07
C GLY A 148 10.99 7.07 6.04
N ASP A 149 11.23 7.65 4.86
CA ASP A 149 10.28 7.74 3.76
C ASP A 149 10.12 6.41 3.00
N ALA A 150 9.25 6.36 1.99
CA ALA A 150 9.11 5.18 1.14
C ALA A 150 10.34 4.96 0.25
N LEU A 151 10.56 3.69 -0.14
CA LEU A 151 11.65 3.31 -1.06
C LEU A 151 11.46 3.90 -2.46
N ILE A 152 10.22 3.90 -2.95
CA ILE A 152 9.81 4.50 -4.21
C ILE A 152 8.70 5.51 -3.92
N VAL A 153 8.91 6.77 -4.30
CA VAL A 153 7.93 7.85 -4.15
C VAL A 153 7.47 8.30 -5.54
N VAL A 154 6.17 8.25 -5.78
CA VAL A 154 5.47 8.69 -6.99
C VAL A 154 4.30 9.61 -6.59
N GLY A 155 3.54 10.11 -7.56
CA GLY A 155 2.38 10.99 -7.33
C GLY A 155 2.76 12.47 -7.32
N GLY A 156 2.50 13.15 -6.21
CA GLY A 156 2.77 14.57 -6.06
C GLY A 156 1.79 15.46 -6.85
N ALA A 157 2.24 16.66 -7.23
CA ALA A 157 1.33 17.68 -7.79
C ALA A 157 0.67 17.29 -9.13
N GLN A 158 1.30 16.40 -9.90
CA GLN A 158 0.94 16.17 -11.31
C GLN A 158 0.28 14.80 -11.57
N GLY A 159 0.65 13.75 -10.84
CA GLY A 159 0.09 12.41 -11.04
C GLY A 159 0.31 11.82 -12.45
N GLU A 160 -0.60 10.93 -12.87
CA GLU A 160 -0.55 10.17 -14.12
C GLU A 160 0.72 9.32 -14.30
N GLN A 161 1.38 8.95 -13.21
CA GLN A 161 2.63 8.20 -13.23
C GLN A 161 2.38 6.70 -13.23
N GLU A 162 3.35 5.94 -13.70
CA GLU A 162 3.29 4.48 -13.81
C GLU A 162 4.45 3.82 -13.07
N VAL A 163 4.12 2.82 -12.25
CA VAL A 163 5.08 1.85 -11.71
C VAL A 163 4.63 0.45 -12.11
N ARG A 164 5.39 -0.20 -12.98
CA ARG A 164 5.00 -1.47 -13.58
C ARG A 164 6.12 -2.50 -13.61
N ALA A 165 5.80 -3.77 -13.32
CA ALA A 165 6.78 -4.87 -13.38
C ALA A 165 8.07 -4.60 -12.57
N VAL A 166 7.94 -3.87 -11.45
CA VAL A 166 9.03 -3.62 -10.50
C VAL A 166 9.01 -4.69 -9.42
N ASP A 167 10.20 -5.21 -9.09
CA ASP A 167 10.41 -6.07 -7.94
C ASP A 167 11.21 -5.30 -6.89
N ALA A 168 10.59 -5.00 -5.75
CA ALA A 168 11.19 -4.14 -4.73
C ALA A 168 11.06 -4.72 -3.33
N TRP A 169 12.12 -4.58 -2.54
CA TRP A 169 12.21 -5.19 -1.22
C TRP A 169 13.09 -4.41 -0.25
N ALA A 170 13.14 -4.88 1.00
CA ALA A 170 14.01 -4.35 2.04
C ALA A 170 13.92 -2.83 2.20
N ALA A 171 12.71 -2.27 2.07
CA ALA A 171 12.47 -0.86 2.35
C ALA A 171 12.78 -0.53 3.81
N ARG A 172 13.49 0.57 4.02
CA ARG A 172 13.98 0.99 5.34
C ARG A 172 12.98 1.84 6.11
N GLY A 173 12.14 2.61 5.40
CA GLY A 173 11.10 3.46 5.99
C GLY A 173 9.72 2.81 6.04
N TYR A 174 8.68 3.65 6.02
CA TYR A 174 7.31 3.21 6.27
C TYR A 174 6.63 2.47 5.11
N ALA A 175 7.14 2.53 3.87
CA ALA A 175 6.55 1.81 2.73
C ALA A 175 7.60 1.39 1.68
N ILE A 176 7.30 0.37 0.88
CA ILE A 176 8.05 0.11 -0.35
C ILE A 176 7.68 1.16 -1.40
N LEU A 177 6.39 1.37 -1.66
CA LEU A 177 5.93 2.39 -2.59
C LEU A 177 4.93 3.33 -1.93
N HIS A 178 5.12 4.63 -2.13
CA HIS A 178 4.14 5.65 -1.80
C HIS A 178 3.76 6.50 -3.02
N ALA A 179 2.46 6.61 -3.29
CA ALA A 179 1.91 7.64 -4.15
C ALA A 179 1.45 8.83 -3.29
N ASP A 180 2.27 9.88 -3.29
CA ASP A 180 2.07 11.13 -2.54
C ASP A 180 0.84 11.90 -3.02
N GLU A 181 0.13 12.55 -2.10
CA GLU A 181 -1.10 13.28 -2.37
C GLU A 181 -0.95 14.55 -3.20
N GLY A 182 0.25 15.09 -3.28
CA GLY A 182 0.51 16.42 -3.80
C GLY A 182 -0.12 17.54 -2.95
N PRO A 183 0.20 18.80 -3.28
CA PRO A 183 -0.29 19.95 -2.54
C PRO A 183 -1.82 20.00 -2.49
N GLN A 184 -2.39 19.89 -1.28
CA GLN A 184 -3.85 19.89 -1.07
C GLN A 184 -4.58 18.75 -1.81
N GLY A 185 -3.93 17.59 -2.00
CA GLY A 185 -4.58 16.41 -2.58
C GLY A 185 -4.85 16.56 -4.06
N THR A 186 -3.92 17.15 -4.81
CA THR A 186 -4.03 17.34 -6.27
C THR A 186 -3.65 16.11 -7.07
N CYS A 187 -2.96 15.13 -6.47
CA CYS A 187 -2.55 13.93 -7.17
C CYS A 187 -3.77 13.15 -7.69
N THR A 188 -3.69 12.74 -8.96
CA THR A 188 -4.65 11.84 -9.58
C THR A 188 -3.98 10.87 -10.57
N GLY A 189 -4.58 9.70 -10.76
CA GLY A 189 -4.29 8.84 -11.92
C GLY A 189 -2.98 8.06 -11.88
N VAL A 190 -2.42 7.78 -10.70
CA VAL A 190 -1.23 6.90 -10.61
C VAL A 190 -1.63 5.45 -10.90
N THR A 191 -0.78 4.74 -11.65
CA THR A 191 -0.98 3.33 -12.03
C THR A 191 0.15 2.47 -11.46
N ILE A 192 -0.19 1.51 -10.60
CA ILE A 192 0.75 0.61 -9.93
C ILE A 192 0.34 -0.82 -10.27
N THR A 193 1.03 -1.44 -11.21
CA THR A 193 0.59 -2.73 -11.79
C THR A 193 1.70 -3.76 -11.94
N GLU A 194 1.36 -5.04 -11.85
CA GLU A 194 2.29 -6.15 -12.14
C GLU A 194 3.57 -6.15 -11.27
N ASN A 195 3.56 -5.49 -10.11
CA ASN A 195 4.74 -5.38 -9.26
C ASN A 195 4.83 -6.54 -8.27
N THR A 196 6.04 -6.86 -7.85
CA THR A 196 6.32 -7.76 -6.73
C THR A 196 6.95 -6.97 -5.59
N PHE A 197 6.27 -6.86 -4.46
CA PHE A 197 6.77 -6.13 -3.29
C PHE A 197 6.89 -7.06 -2.11
N HIS A 198 8.09 -7.18 -1.55
CA HIS A 198 8.30 -8.20 -0.52
C HIS A 198 9.35 -7.86 0.54
N ALA A 199 9.38 -8.66 1.62
CA ALA A 199 10.43 -8.66 2.62
C ALA A 199 10.80 -7.26 3.15
N ALA A 200 9.79 -6.49 3.57
CA ALA A 200 9.98 -5.16 4.14
C ALA A 200 9.35 -5.00 5.52
N GLY A 201 10.00 -4.18 6.35
CA GLY A 201 9.66 -3.97 7.75
C GLY A 201 9.86 -5.20 8.62
N ASP A 202 9.84 -4.99 9.93
CA ASP A 202 10.04 -6.04 10.93
C ASP A 202 8.78 -6.21 11.76
N ALA A 203 8.14 -7.39 11.68
CA ALA A 203 7.14 -7.72 12.67
C ALA A 203 7.90 -8.02 13.97
N PRO A 204 7.55 -7.35 15.07
CA PRO A 204 8.22 -7.54 16.34
C PRO A 204 8.03 -8.98 16.81
N LEU A 205 9.08 -9.50 17.46
CA LEU A 205 8.98 -10.72 18.25
C LEU A 205 7.87 -10.55 19.29
N ASP A 206 7.22 -11.65 19.68
CA ASP A 206 6.15 -11.68 20.70
C ASP A 206 6.49 -10.91 21.98
N LEU A 207 7.75 -10.99 22.45
CA LEU A 207 8.24 -10.28 23.63
C LEU A 207 8.19 -8.75 23.47
N MET A 208 8.29 -8.25 22.25
CA MET A 208 8.25 -6.82 21.89
C MET A 208 6.92 -6.40 21.26
N LEU A 209 6.05 -7.36 20.93
CA LEU A 209 4.80 -7.08 20.22
C LEU A 209 3.93 -6.12 21.03
N ASN A 210 3.79 -6.33 22.33
CA ASN A 210 2.99 -5.46 23.19
C ASN A 210 3.51 -4.01 23.17
N SER A 211 4.83 -3.81 23.29
CA SER A 211 5.40 -2.47 23.26
C SER A 211 5.22 -1.78 21.91
N GLU A 212 5.40 -2.51 20.81
CA GLU A 212 5.24 -1.94 19.47
C GLU A 212 3.78 -1.65 19.12
N LEU A 213 2.83 -2.46 19.58
CA LEU A 213 1.40 -2.18 19.43
C LEU A 213 0.96 -0.99 20.30
N VAL A 214 1.50 -0.84 21.51
CA VAL A 214 1.26 0.36 22.34
C VAL A 214 1.80 1.61 21.63
N ARG A 215 3.02 1.55 21.07
CA ARG A 215 3.58 2.66 20.29
C ARG A 215 2.71 2.97 19.07
N LEU A 216 2.24 1.96 18.36
CA LEU A 216 1.35 2.14 17.20
C LEU A 216 0.02 2.79 17.60
N ARG A 217 -0.56 2.38 18.73
CA ARG A 217 -1.79 2.94 19.29
C ARG A 217 -1.66 4.41 19.68
N ASP A 218 -0.58 4.73 20.38
CA ASP A 218 -0.36 6.04 20.98
C ASP A 218 0.34 7.02 20.01
N GLY A 219 0.84 6.52 18.88
CA GLY A 219 1.46 7.29 17.82
C GLY A 219 0.48 8.02 16.91
N THR A 220 1.03 8.72 15.92
CA THR A 220 0.22 9.40 14.90
C THR A 220 -0.56 8.35 14.10
N PRO A 221 -1.90 8.43 14.07
CA PRO A 221 -2.70 7.45 13.35
C PRO A 221 -2.54 7.66 11.83
N PRO A 222 -2.71 6.61 11.01
CA PRO A 222 -2.38 6.66 9.57
C PRO A 222 -3.25 7.60 8.74
N TYR A 223 -4.41 8.03 9.26
CA TYR A 223 -5.25 9.05 8.64
C TYR A 223 -4.80 10.50 8.94
N ARG A 224 -3.84 10.71 9.85
CA ARG A 224 -3.28 12.02 10.21
C ARG A 224 -1.82 12.22 9.80
N GLY A 225 -1.15 11.21 9.28
CA GLY A 225 0.25 11.34 8.91
C GLY A 225 0.82 10.12 8.21
N ILE A 226 2.01 10.35 7.67
CA ILE A 226 2.86 9.37 6.97
C ILE A 226 3.77 8.64 7.98
N GLU A 227 4.13 9.33 9.07
CA GLU A 227 4.98 8.78 10.13
C GLU A 227 4.26 7.68 10.90
N ARG A 228 4.87 6.50 10.95
CA ARG A 228 4.48 5.42 11.84
C ARG A 228 5.60 5.13 12.83
N PRO A 229 5.28 5.02 14.13
CA PRO A 229 6.26 4.54 15.08
C PRO A 229 6.56 3.07 14.83
N GLY A 230 7.79 2.68 15.16
CA GLY A 230 8.25 1.29 15.03
C GLY A 230 8.71 0.90 13.63
N GLN A 231 8.76 -0.41 13.39
CA GLN A 231 9.37 -1.01 12.20
C GLN A 231 8.33 -1.54 11.19
N TRP A 232 7.13 -0.94 11.19
CA TRP A 232 6.02 -1.35 10.34
C TRP A 232 6.11 -0.73 8.95
N THR A 233 6.27 -1.58 7.93
CA THR A 233 6.43 -1.14 6.53
C THR A 233 5.30 -1.66 5.66
N ASP A 234 4.64 -0.76 4.93
CA ASP A 234 3.62 -1.11 3.94
C ASP A 234 4.25 -1.64 2.65
N GLY A 235 3.49 -2.46 1.91
CA GLY A 235 3.81 -2.70 0.50
C GLY A 235 3.54 -1.44 -0.32
N ILE A 236 2.26 -1.07 -0.42
CA ILE A 236 1.80 0.06 -1.24
C ILE A 236 1.02 1.03 -0.34
N SER A 237 1.36 2.32 -0.37
CA SER A 237 0.62 3.40 0.27
C SER A 237 0.14 4.41 -0.77
N VAL A 238 -1.16 4.48 -1.03
CA VAL A 238 -1.74 5.39 -2.03
C VAL A 238 -2.50 6.52 -1.34
N ALA A 239 -2.00 7.73 -1.52
CA ALA A 239 -2.70 8.96 -1.18
C ALA A 239 -3.03 9.76 -2.45
N CYS A 240 -3.31 9.10 -3.58
CA CYS A 240 -3.57 9.74 -4.86
C CYS A 240 -4.97 9.33 -5.38
N ALA A 241 -5.77 10.27 -5.86
CA ALA A 241 -7.12 9.97 -6.33
C ALA A 241 -7.11 9.22 -7.67
N GLN A 242 -8.23 8.58 -8.03
CA GLN A 242 -8.48 7.91 -9.32
C GLN A 242 -7.33 7.01 -9.78
N SER A 243 -6.66 6.37 -8.83
CA SER A 243 -5.48 5.55 -9.09
C SER A 243 -5.87 4.10 -9.33
N THR A 244 -5.02 3.37 -10.05
CA THR A 244 -5.19 1.94 -10.30
C THR A 244 -4.08 1.17 -9.60
N VAL A 245 -4.46 0.21 -8.75
CA VAL A 245 -3.54 -0.73 -8.10
C VAL A 245 -3.99 -2.13 -8.44
N SER A 246 -3.36 -2.76 -9.42
CA SER A 246 -3.82 -4.07 -9.88
C SER A 246 -2.71 -5.07 -10.15
N GLU A 247 -3.03 -6.35 -9.99
CA GLU A 247 -2.14 -7.46 -10.38
C GLU A 247 -0.77 -7.43 -9.70
N ASN A 248 -0.68 -6.80 -8.51
CA ASN A 248 0.54 -6.79 -7.72
C ASN A 248 0.59 -8.03 -6.81
N SER A 249 1.80 -8.54 -6.57
CA SER A 249 2.10 -9.58 -5.60
C SER A 249 2.84 -8.97 -4.40
N ILE A 250 2.20 -8.92 -3.25
CA ILE A 250 2.75 -8.36 -2.02
C ILE A 250 2.96 -9.50 -1.02
N ARG A 251 4.18 -9.68 -0.53
CA ARG A 251 4.53 -10.82 0.32
C ARG A 251 5.40 -10.42 1.50
N ASP A 252 5.03 -10.88 2.69
CA ASP A 252 5.87 -10.75 3.90
C ASP A 252 6.30 -9.31 4.13
N ILE A 253 5.33 -8.40 4.17
CA ILE A 253 5.48 -7.04 4.70
C ILE A 253 4.95 -7.02 6.13
N SER A 254 5.47 -6.16 7.01
CA SER A 254 5.03 -6.10 8.41
C SER A 254 3.81 -5.20 8.63
N GLY A 255 3.68 -4.13 7.85
CA GLY A 255 2.62 -3.12 7.98
C GLY A 255 1.33 -3.51 7.26
N VAL A 256 0.92 -2.69 6.29
CA VAL A 256 -0.26 -2.90 5.45
C VAL A 256 0.15 -3.35 4.05
N GLY A 257 -0.50 -4.38 3.50
CA GLY A 257 -0.23 -4.78 2.12
C GLY A 257 -0.51 -3.64 1.15
N ILE A 258 -1.75 -3.12 1.16
CA ILE A 258 -2.17 -1.93 0.42
C ILE A 258 -2.92 -0.97 1.35
N MET A 259 -2.36 0.21 1.59
CA MET A 259 -2.97 1.30 2.35
C MET A 259 -3.52 2.36 1.39
N LEU A 260 -4.77 2.77 1.59
CA LEU A 260 -5.44 3.83 0.84
C LEU A 260 -5.78 4.98 1.80
N ARG A 261 -5.22 6.16 1.55
CA ARG A 261 -5.37 7.36 2.39
C ARG A 261 -6.10 8.44 1.61
N GLY A 262 -7.43 8.47 1.68
CA GLY A 262 -8.25 9.42 0.92
C GLY A 262 -8.13 9.30 -0.61
N ALA A 263 -7.74 8.11 -1.12
CA ALA A 263 -7.53 7.82 -2.53
C ALA A 263 -8.85 7.62 -3.31
N HIS A 264 -9.74 8.62 -3.27
CA HIS A 264 -11.10 8.55 -3.83
C HIS A 264 -11.12 8.16 -5.32
N GLY A 265 -12.14 7.41 -5.75
CA GLY A 265 -12.28 6.90 -7.12
C GLY A 265 -11.25 5.87 -7.57
N SER A 266 -10.36 5.43 -6.67
CA SER A 266 -9.31 4.45 -7.02
C SER A 266 -9.86 3.03 -7.09
N GLN A 267 -9.19 2.20 -7.91
CA GLN A 267 -9.51 0.80 -8.12
C GLN A 267 -8.36 -0.09 -7.66
N ILE A 268 -8.69 -1.10 -6.84
CA ILE A 268 -7.73 -1.99 -6.20
C ILE A 268 -8.17 -3.42 -6.51
N THR A 269 -7.57 -4.01 -7.54
CA THR A 269 -8.11 -5.21 -8.17
C THR A 269 -7.08 -6.30 -8.42
N GLN A 270 -7.47 -7.56 -8.21
CA GLN A 270 -6.64 -8.72 -8.62
C GLN A 270 -5.23 -8.75 -8.00
N ASN A 271 -5.03 -8.07 -6.87
CA ASN A 271 -3.76 -8.14 -6.13
C ASN A 271 -3.73 -9.42 -5.29
N THR A 272 -2.52 -9.97 -5.10
CA THR A 272 -2.26 -11.09 -4.20
C THR A 272 -1.42 -10.61 -3.02
N ILE A 273 -1.92 -10.77 -1.80
CA ILE A 273 -1.26 -10.37 -0.56
C ILE A 273 -1.05 -11.61 0.30
N VAL A 274 0.19 -11.89 0.70
CA VAL A 274 0.55 -13.11 1.43
C VAL A 274 1.37 -12.79 2.68
N ALA A 275 0.94 -13.32 3.82
CA ALA A 275 1.75 -13.37 5.04
C ALA A 275 2.15 -14.83 5.30
N ARG A 276 3.42 -15.14 5.10
CA ARG A 276 4.01 -16.47 5.27
C ARG A 276 5.05 -16.47 6.39
N ASP A 277 6.06 -15.63 6.24
CA ASP A 277 7.25 -15.62 7.08
C ASP A 277 7.21 -14.47 8.11
N ARG A 278 6.22 -13.59 8.00
CA ARG A 278 6.08 -12.40 8.86
C ARG A 278 4.62 -12.04 9.11
N ASP A 279 4.33 -11.64 10.35
CA ASP A 279 3.02 -11.11 10.71
C ASP A 279 2.76 -9.76 10.03
N MET A 280 1.53 -9.56 9.60
CA MET A 280 1.06 -8.35 8.92
C MET A 280 -0.01 -7.67 9.78
N LEU A 281 0.02 -6.33 9.85
CA LEU A 281 -1.04 -5.57 10.50
C LEU A 281 -2.35 -5.70 9.71
N VAL A 282 -2.34 -5.33 8.43
CA VAL A 282 -3.55 -5.33 7.61
C VAL A 282 -3.26 -5.77 6.17
N GLY A 283 -4.14 -6.56 5.55
CA GLY A 283 -4.02 -6.86 4.12
C GLY A 283 -4.28 -5.60 3.26
N ILE A 284 -5.52 -5.09 3.28
CA ILE A 284 -5.92 -3.85 2.61
C ILE A 284 -6.59 -2.92 3.63
N SER A 285 -6.18 -1.66 3.70
CA SER A 285 -6.77 -0.67 4.62
C SER A 285 -7.25 0.56 3.87
N ILE A 286 -8.49 0.98 4.12
CA ILE A 286 -9.08 2.21 3.59
C ILE A 286 -9.30 3.19 4.74
N VAL A 287 -8.56 4.29 4.75
CA VAL A 287 -8.71 5.34 5.76
C VAL A 287 -9.03 6.67 5.11
N ALA A 288 -9.77 7.51 5.83
CA ALA A 288 -9.95 8.89 5.46
C ALA A 288 -8.60 9.61 5.43
N HIS A 289 -8.54 10.72 4.69
CA HIS A 289 -7.41 11.63 4.76
C HIS A 289 -7.95 13.06 4.69
N PRO A 290 -7.72 13.91 5.72
CA PRO A 290 -8.33 15.23 5.83
C PRO A 290 -8.11 16.12 4.61
N VAL A 291 -6.98 15.94 3.90
CA VAL A 291 -6.65 16.70 2.69
C VAL A 291 -7.66 16.45 1.55
N PHE A 292 -8.24 15.25 1.48
CA PHE A 292 -9.15 14.85 0.41
C PHE A 292 -10.64 15.08 0.73
N THR A 293 -10.98 15.40 1.98
CA THR A 293 -12.37 15.57 2.45
C THR A 293 -13.15 16.65 1.66
N ARG A 294 -12.47 17.71 1.18
CA ARG A 294 -13.10 18.79 0.40
C ARG A 294 -13.39 18.43 -1.06
N ARG A 295 -12.75 17.40 -1.62
CA ARG A 295 -12.92 16.95 -3.02
C ARG A 295 -13.68 15.63 -3.17
N ALA A 296 -13.95 14.93 -2.07
CA ALA A 296 -14.57 13.61 -2.04
C ALA A 296 -15.90 13.51 -2.81
N ALA A 297 -16.73 14.57 -2.75
CA ALA A 297 -18.09 14.55 -3.30
C ALA A 297 -18.17 14.37 -4.84
N HIS A 298 -17.08 14.55 -5.59
CA HIS A 298 -17.10 14.54 -7.06
C HIS A 298 -16.38 13.35 -7.71
N VAL A 299 -15.62 12.56 -6.93
CA VAL A 299 -14.69 11.54 -7.48
C VAL A 299 -15.19 10.11 -7.25
N GLY A 300 -16.14 9.92 -6.32
CA GLY A 300 -16.74 8.63 -6.00
C GLY A 300 -15.96 7.81 -4.97
N GLY A 301 -16.51 6.65 -4.63
CA GLY A 301 -15.95 5.70 -3.67
C GLY A 301 -14.70 4.98 -4.17
N VAL A 302 -14.07 4.24 -3.27
CA VAL A 302 -12.96 3.33 -3.58
C VAL A 302 -13.53 1.96 -3.93
N ILE A 303 -12.98 1.28 -4.94
CA ILE A 303 -13.39 -0.07 -5.32
C ILE A 303 -12.26 -1.06 -4.98
N VAL A 304 -12.52 -1.97 -4.04
CA VAL A 304 -11.63 -3.08 -3.67
C VAL A 304 -12.29 -4.39 -4.09
N ARG A 305 -11.81 -5.00 -5.19
CA ARG A 305 -12.44 -6.21 -5.71
C ARG A 305 -11.47 -7.28 -6.19
N GLU A 306 -11.91 -8.53 -6.07
CA GLU A 306 -11.21 -9.69 -6.66
C GLU A 306 -9.75 -9.84 -6.20
N ASN A 307 -9.40 -9.28 -5.04
CA ASN A 307 -8.09 -9.47 -4.44
C ASN A 307 -8.03 -10.80 -3.68
N ARG A 308 -6.84 -11.40 -3.62
CA ARG A 308 -6.54 -12.59 -2.83
C ARG A 308 -5.66 -12.20 -1.64
N ILE A 309 -6.16 -12.42 -0.43
CA ILE A 309 -5.39 -12.18 0.81
C ILE A 309 -5.22 -13.53 1.51
N HIS A 310 -3.98 -13.91 1.76
CA HIS A 310 -3.64 -15.25 2.23
C HIS A 310 -2.71 -15.23 3.45
N ALA A 311 -3.24 -15.62 4.61
CA ALA A 311 -2.44 -15.91 5.80
C ALA A 311 -1.88 -17.34 5.69
N ALA A 312 -0.74 -17.50 5.02
CA ALA A 312 -0.16 -18.81 4.72
C ALA A 312 0.30 -19.52 6.00
N SER A 313 1.19 -18.89 6.76
CA SER A 313 1.77 -19.42 8.01
C SER A 313 2.04 -18.37 9.08
N ALA A 314 1.80 -17.10 8.75
CA ALA A 314 1.88 -15.96 9.67
C ALA A 314 0.49 -15.34 9.88
N MET A 315 0.39 -14.47 10.89
CA MET A 315 -0.85 -13.78 11.22
C MET A 315 -1.07 -12.59 10.29
N ILE A 316 -2.31 -12.39 9.84
CA ILE A 316 -2.77 -11.09 9.32
C ILE A 316 -3.83 -10.58 10.30
N ARG A 317 -3.56 -9.51 11.05
CA ARG A 317 -4.50 -9.09 12.11
C ARG A 317 -5.87 -8.73 11.53
N VAL A 318 -5.90 -7.92 10.48
CA VAL A 318 -7.11 -7.61 9.74
C VAL A 318 -6.92 -7.86 8.25
N GLY A 319 -7.78 -8.64 7.60
CA GLY A 319 -7.67 -8.87 6.16
C GLY A 319 -7.97 -7.61 5.34
N ILE A 320 -9.19 -7.09 5.45
CA ILE A 320 -9.61 -5.82 4.85
C ILE A 320 -10.22 -4.92 5.93
N ALA A 321 -9.77 -3.67 6.01
CA ALA A 321 -10.18 -2.69 7.00
C ALA A 321 -10.74 -1.42 6.37
N THR A 322 -11.73 -0.79 7.01
CA THR A 322 -12.09 0.61 6.75
C THR A 322 -12.13 1.43 8.03
N GLY A 323 -11.92 2.74 7.89
CA GLY A 323 -12.13 3.72 8.95
C GLY A 323 -11.05 3.73 10.03
N ALA A 324 -11.28 4.51 11.07
CA ALA A 324 -10.34 4.71 12.16
C ALA A 324 -10.37 3.59 13.21
N GLY A 325 -11.48 2.85 13.34
CA GLY A 325 -11.67 1.87 14.43
C GLY A 325 -10.66 0.72 14.45
N VAL A 326 -10.02 0.40 13.32
CA VAL A 326 -8.92 -0.58 13.29
C VAL A 326 -7.63 0.01 13.88
N TRP A 327 -7.41 1.31 13.69
CA TRP A 327 -6.16 2.00 13.98
C TRP A 327 -6.18 2.79 15.28
N SER A 328 -7.36 3.14 15.78
CA SER A 328 -7.56 3.92 16.98
C SER A 328 -8.99 3.77 17.50
N THR A 329 -9.44 4.69 18.35
CA THR A 329 -10.84 4.82 18.73
C THR A 329 -11.57 5.83 17.83
N ASP A 330 -12.85 5.57 17.60
CA ASP A 330 -13.80 6.48 16.94
C ASP A 330 -14.11 7.74 17.79
N GLU A 331 -13.72 7.73 19.07
CA GLU A 331 -13.85 8.88 19.97
C GLU A 331 -12.86 10.03 19.63
N LEU A 332 -11.91 9.79 18.73
CA LEU A 332 -10.97 10.82 18.32
C LEU A 332 -11.67 11.92 17.53
N ILE A 333 -11.44 13.17 17.92
CA ILE A 333 -11.95 14.35 17.21
C ILE A 333 -11.47 14.33 15.75
N GLY A 334 -12.35 14.54 14.78
CA GLY A 334 -11.98 14.66 13.36
C GLY A 334 -12.99 13.98 12.43
N ASP A 335 -12.82 14.24 11.14
CA ASP A 335 -13.55 13.52 10.10
C ASP A 335 -12.72 12.30 9.67
N HIS A 336 -13.23 11.12 10.01
CA HIS A 336 -12.60 9.84 9.71
C HIS A 336 -13.42 9.02 8.70
N GLU A 337 -14.45 9.63 8.10
CA GLU A 337 -15.32 8.94 7.16
C GLU A 337 -14.60 8.67 5.84
N ILE A 338 -14.63 7.42 5.38
CA ILE A 338 -14.12 7.07 4.05
C ILE A 338 -15.07 7.57 2.96
N ALA A 339 -14.61 7.59 1.70
CA ALA A 339 -15.48 8.04 0.61
C ALA A 339 -16.78 7.27 0.50
N PHE A 340 -17.86 8.04 0.35
CA PHE A 340 -19.20 7.53 0.08
C PHE A 340 -19.23 6.68 -1.21
N GLY A 341 -19.99 5.59 -1.17
CA GLY A 341 -20.15 4.71 -2.32
C GLY A 341 -18.95 3.79 -2.59
N SER A 342 -18.11 3.57 -1.57
CA SER A 342 -17.03 2.59 -1.67
C SER A 342 -17.56 1.15 -1.75
N GLU A 343 -16.83 0.27 -2.42
CA GLU A 343 -17.19 -1.12 -2.63
C GLU A 343 -16.05 -2.06 -2.22
N ILE A 344 -16.37 -3.11 -1.45
CA ILE A 344 -15.47 -4.20 -1.10
C ILE A 344 -16.14 -5.51 -1.50
N VAL A 345 -15.83 -5.99 -2.70
CA VAL A 345 -16.61 -7.08 -3.31
C VAL A 345 -15.76 -8.19 -3.91
N LYS A 346 -16.23 -9.43 -3.81
CA LYS A 346 -15.60 -10.60 -4.48
C LYS A 346 -14.14 -10.84 -4.10
N ASN A 347 -13.68 -10.35 -2.95
CA ASN A 347 -12.34 -10.67 -2.45
C ASN A 347 -12.31 -12.08 -1.85
N ARG A 348 -11.15 -12.74 -1.91
CA ARG A 348 -10.92 -14.06 -1.31
C ARG A 348 -9.91 -13.94 -0.19
N LEU A 349 -10.37 -14.27 1.02
CA LEU A 349 -9.53 -14.31 2.21
C LEU A 349 -9.39 -15.77 2.65
N SER A 350 -8.17 -16.25 2.74
CA SER A 350 -7.89 -17.66 3.04
C SER A 350 -6.70 -17.82 3.95
N SER A 351 -6.63 -18.93 4.67
CA SER A 351 -5.43 -19.28 5.42
C SER A 351 -5.06 -20.75 5.19
N TYR A 352 -3.82 -21.09 5.51
CA TYR A 352 -3.40 -22.48 5.67
C TYR A 352 -3.14 -22.75 7.15
N THR A 353 -1.89 -22.70 7.60
CA THR A 353 -1.53 -22.77 9.03
C THR A 353 -1.51 -21.40 9.71
N GLY A 354 -1.51 -20.31 8.93
CA GLY A 354 -1.72 -18.95 9.41
C GLY A 354 -3.19 -18.68 9.80
N TYR A 355 -3.46 -17.46 10.25
CA TYR A 355 -4.79 -17.05 10.73
C TYR A 355 -5.00 -15.55 10.64
N PHE A 356 -6.27 -15.16 10.69
CA PHE A 356 -6.69 -13.78 10.87
C PHE A 356 -7.26 -13.56 12.26
N ALA A 357 -7.12 -12.35 12.82
CA ALA A 357 -8.01 -11.98 13.93
C ALA A 357 -9.38 -11.56 13.37
N TYR A 358 -9.37 -10.79 12.29
CA TYR A 358 -10.56 -10.35 11.57
C TYR A 358 -10.33 -10.48 10.08
N ALA A 359 -11.24 -11.12 9.35
CA ALA A 359 -11.12 -11.20 7.90
C ALA A 359 -11.51 -9.84 7.29
N ILE A 360 -12.66 -9.28 7.68
CA ILE A 360 -13.06 -7.93 7.27
C ILE A 360 -13.61 -7.17 8.48
N ALA A 361 -13.09 -5.97 8.73
CA ALA A 361 -13.52 -5.06 9.78
C ALA A 361 -13.89 -3.69 9.20
N ILE A 362 -15.11 -3.22 9.45
CA ILE A 362 -15.64 -1.99 8.84
C ILE A 362 -16.03 -0.98 9.92
N SER A 363 -15.45 0.22 9.85
CA SER A 363 -15.95 1.42 10.53
C SER A 363 -15.97 2.61 9.56
N ASP A 364 -16.68 3.67 9.94
CA ASP A 364 -16.64 5.01 9.34
C ASP A 364 -16.91 5.03 7.83
N ALA A 365 -17.95 4.29 7.42
CA ALA A 365 -18.27 4.06 6.03
C ALA A 365 -19.77 4.22 5.77
N ARG A 366 -20.13 5.18 4.90
CA ARG A 366 -21.52 5.39 4.47
C ARG A 366 -21.71 5.06 2.99
N GLY A 367 -22.87 4.53 2.67
CA GLY A 367 -23.19 4.06 1.32
C GLY A 367 -22.28 2.93 0.85
N ILE A 368 -21.61 2.21 1.76
CA ILE A 368 -20.65 1.17 1.40
C ILE A 368 -21.38 -0.11 0.94
N VAL A 369 -20.81 -0.79 -0.05
CA VAL A 369 -21.24 -2.14 -0.45
C VAL A 369 -20.15 -3.13 -0.10
N VAL A 370 -20.46 -4.11 0.76
CA VAL A 370 -19.54 -5.21 1.11
C VAL A 370 -20.24 -6.53 0.87
N ASN A 371 -19.98 -7.16 -0.28
CA ASN A 371 -20.72 -8.35 -0.68
C ASN A 371 -19.89 -9.34 -1.52
N GLY A 372 -20.26 -10.63 -1.48
CA GLY A 372 -19.64 -11.68 -2.28
C GLY A 372 -18.19 -11.97 -1.91
N ASN A 373 -17.71 -11.49 -0.75
CA ASN A 373 -16.37 -11.83 -0.28
C ASN A 373 -16.37 -13.23 0.33
N ALA A 374 -15.45 -14.07 -0.13
CA ALA A 374 -15.34 -15.45 0.30
C ALA A 374 -14.26 -15.59 1.38
N ILE A 375 -14.67 -16.02 2.57
CA ILE A 375 -13.78 -16.23 3.72
C ILE A 375 -13.62 -17.73 3.95
N SER A 376 -12.41 -18.23 3.77
CA SER A 376 -12.01 -19.62 4.04
C SER A 376 -10.71 -19.62 4.83
N ALA A 377 -10.77 -19.03 6.03
CA ALA A 377 -9.61 -18.80 6.87
C ALA A 377 -9.89 -19.13 8.33
N SER A 378 -8.84 -19.55 9.04
CA SER A 378 -8.81 -19.69 10.50
C SER A 378 -8.89 -18.32 11.15
N ILE A 379 -9.77 -18.17 12.14
CA ILE A 379 -9.93 -16.96 12.93
C ILE A 379 -9.42 -17.21 14.34
N TRP A 380 -8.41 -16.46 14.76
CA TRP A 380 -7.72 -16.65 16.03
C TRP A 380 -6.96 -15.41 16.49
N GLY A 381 -6.77 -15.28 17.80
CA GLY A 381 -5.93 -14.28 18.42
C GLY A 381 -6.30 -14.02 19.88
N PHE A 382 -5.40 -13.36 20.62
CA PHE A 382 -5.59 -13.00 22.01
C PHE A 382 -5.45 -11.49 22.23
N GLU A 383 -6.17 -11.01 23.25
CA GLU A 383 -6.02 -9.65 23.76
C GLU A 383 -4.57 -9.42 24.21
N THR A 384 -4.00 -8.30 23.79
CA THR A 384 -2.72 -7.80 24.30
C THR A 384 -2.94 -6.68 25.29
N SER A 385 -1.90 -6.32 26.05
CA SER A 385 -1.94 -5.12 26.90
C SER A 385 -1.99 -3.81 26.10
N ALA A 386 -1.89 -3.87 24.77
CA ALA A 386 -2.06 -2.70 23.92
C ALA A 386 -3.54 -2.36 23.69
N CYS A 387 -4.48 -3.27 23.96
CA CYS A 387 -5.90 -3.00 23.77
C CYS A 387 -6.37 -1.86 24.69
N TYR A 388 -7.34 -1.09 24.21
CA TYR A 388 -8.02 -0.12 25.04
C TYR A 388 -8.92 -0.84 26.06
N GLU A 389 -9.09 -0.24 27.24
CA GLU A 389 -10.12 -0.70 28.18
C GLU A 389 -11.54 -0.38 27.66
N ARG A 390 -11.67 0.71 26.91
CA ARG A 390 -12.91 1.19 26.30
C ARG A 390 -12.62 1.74 24.88
N PRO A 391 -13.31 1.27 23.84
CA PRO A 391 -14.20 0.09 23.85
C PRO A 391 -13.46 -1.18 24.29
N HIS A 392 -14.22 -2.10 24.89
CA HIS A 392 -13.67 -3.38 25.31
C HIS A 392 -13.14 -4.17 24.11
N PHE A 393 -12.14 -5.01 24.37
CA PHE A 393 -11.58 -5.94 23.41
C PHE A 393 -12.67 -6.68 22.62
N ALA A 394 -12.60 -6.54 21.29
CA ALA A 394 -13.40 -7.36 20.40
C ALA A 394 -12.74 -8.74 20.27
N MET A 395 -13.53 -9.80 20.37
CA MET A 395 -13.00 -11.14 20.13
C MET A 395 -12.75 -11.31 18.62
N PRO A 396 -11.67 -12.01 18.21
CA PRO A 396 -11.44 -12.37 16.82
C PRO A 396 -12.70 -12.91 16.15
N THR A 397 -13.14 -12.22 15.10
CA THR A 397 -14.41 -12.45 14.43
C THR A 397 -14.21 -12.29 12.92
N PRO A 398 -14.65 -13.25 12.08
CA PRO A 398 -14.37 -13.19 10.65
C PRO A 398 -14.86 -11.88 10.01
N LEU A 399 -16.11 -11.48 10.25
CA LEU A 399 -16.69 -10.25 9.72
C LEU A 399 -17.29 -9.42 10.87
N ILE A 400 -16.77 -8.22 11.08
CA ILE A 400 -17.19 -7.33 12.17
C ILE A 400 -17.44 -5.92 11.64
N ARG A 401 -18.47 -5.25 12.16
CA ARG A 401 -18.76 -3.85 11.83
C ARG A 401 -19.13 -3.05 13.06
N ASP A 402 -18.77 -1.77 13.04
CA ASP A 402 -19.30 -0.81 13.98
C ASP A 402 -20.60 -0.20 13.44
N ALA A 403 -21.75 -0.73 13.87
CA ALA A 403 -23.06 -0.30 13.38
C ALA A 403 -23.38 1.18 13.68
N ARG A 404 -22.61 1.86 14.53
CA ARG A 404 -22.80 3.29 14.85
C ARG A 404 -22.29 4.20 13.73
N SER A 405 -21.25 3.79 12.99
CA SER A 405 -20.64 4.57 11.91
C SER A 405 -20.71 3.92 10.53
N VAL A 406 -21.31 2.72 10.44
CA VAL A 406 -21.45 2.00 9.17
C VAL A 406 -22.89 2.00 8.68
N ILE A 407 -23.10 2.57 7.48
CA ILE A 407 -24.38 2.56 6.76
C ILE A 407 -24.12 2.03 5.35
N GLY A 408 -24.76 0.93 4.97
CA GLY A 408 -24.52 0.32 3.66
C GLY A 408 -25.21 -1.02 3.46
N SER A 409 -24.87 -1.67 2.34
CA SER A 409 -25.32 -3.03 2.02
C SER A 409 -24.18 -4.01 2.29
N LEU A 410 -24.36 -4.87 3.29
CA LEU A 410 -23.33 -5.81 3.74
C LEU A 410 -23.84 -7.25 3.60
N GLN A 411 -22.93 -8.19 3.36
CA GLN A 411 -23.23 -9.62 3.45
C GLN A 411 -23.69 -10.00 4.87
N SER A 412 -24.56 -11.00 4.96
CA SER A 412 -25.34 -11.33 6.16
C SER A 412 -24.53 -11.77 7.39
N GLU A 413 -23.27 -12.15 7.19
CA GLU A 413 -22.44 -12.80 8.20
C GLU A 413 -21.73 -11.80 9.13
N PHE A 414 -21.84 -10.49 8.85
CA PHE A 414 -21.31 -9.43 9.71
C PHE A 414 -21.92 -9.45 11.11
N LYS A 415 -21.08 -9.23 12.12
CA LYS A 415 -21.48 -9.03 13.51
C LYS A 415 -21.36 -7.57 13.90
N ASP A 416 -22.40 -7.08 14.55
CA ASP A 416 -22.45 -5.73 15.10
C ASP A 416 -21.71 -5.72 16.42
N GLN A 417 -20.60 -5.00 16.45
CA GLN A 417 -19.83 -4.81 17.67
C GLN A 417 -19.07 -3.50 17.56
N HIS A 418 -19.19 -2.69 18.61
CA HIS A 418 -18.34 -1.52 18.75
C HIS A 418 -16.91 -1.97 19.08
N PHE A 419 -15.94 -1.42 18.36
CA PHE A 419 -14.52 -1.70 18.57
C PHE A 419 -13.65 -0.47 18.37
N GLY A 420 -12.42 -0.55 18.87
CA GLY A 420 -11.39 0.46 18.73
C GLY A 420 -10.03 -0.22 18.86
N PHE A 421 -9.11 0.16 17.98
CA PHE A 421 -7.77 -0.41 17.83
C PHE A 421 -7.74 -1.94 17.72
N LEU A 422 -8.39 -2.50 16.69
CA LEU A 422 -8.39 -3.95 16.42
C LEU A 422 -6.99 -4.57 16.18
N LEU A 423 -5.98 -3.74 15.94
CA LEU A 423 -4.59 -4.20 15.80
C LEU A 423 -3.97 -4.68 17.12
N CYS A 424 -4.64 -4.46 18.26
CA CYS A 424 -4.17 -4.91 19.56
C CYS A 424 -4.24 -6.44 19.79
N VAL A 425 -4.41 -7.24 18.74
CA VAL A 425 -4.45 -8.71 18.83
C VAL A 425 -3.06 -9.29 18.59
N GLY A 426 -2.70 -10.29 19.39
CA GLY A 426 -1.48 -11.08 19.25
C GLY A 426 -1.73 -12.58 19.06
N PRO A 427 -0.69 -13.35 18.70
CA PRO A 427 -0.75 -14.81 18.54
C PRO A 427 -1.04 -15.56 19.85
N GLY A 428 -0.74 -14.95 21.01
CA GLY A 428 -0.87 -15.55 22.35
C GLY A 428 0.42 -16.23 22.82
N THR A 429 0.60 -16.36 24.14
CA THR A 429 1.87 -16.75 24.80
C THR A 429 2.34 -18.21 24.62
N LEU A 430 1.71 -19.00 23.74
CA LEU A 430 1.99 -20.45 23.61
C LEU A 430 2.95 -20.83 22.47
N SER A 431 3.58 -19.87 21.79
CA SER A 431 4.19 -20.11 20.48
C SER A 431 5.71 -19.89 20.41
N SER A 432 6.41 -19.90 21.55
CA SER A 432 7.85 -19.56 21.60
C SER A 432 8.80 -20.50 20.83
N SER A 433 8.45 -21.76 20.57
CA SER A 433 9.33 -22.69 19.80
C SER A 433 9.07 -22.67 18.29
N HIS A 434 7.82 -22.44 17.85
CA HIS A 434 7.49 -22.27 16.43
C HIS A 434 7.78 -20.85 15.93
N GLU A 435 8.02 -19.89 16.82
CA GLU A 435 8.32 -18.49 16.50
C GLU A 435 9.79 -18.18 16.28
N LEU A 436 10.67 -18.71 17.14
CA LEU A 436 12.11 -18.59 16.93
C LEU A 436 12.51 -19.17 15.56
N SER A 437 11.87 -20.27 15.14
CA SER A 437 12.07 -20.86 13.82
C SER A 437 11.51 -20.00 12.68
N ARG A 438 10.34 -19.36 12.85
CA ARG A 438 9.78 -18.42 11.86
C ARG A 438 10.67 -17.20 11.63
N HIS A 439 11.22 -16.62 12.69
CA HIS A 439 12.16 -15.49 12.56
C HIS A 439 13.56 -15.92 12.07
N GLN A 440 14.05 -17.10 12.45
CA GLN A 440 15.33 -17.64 11.96
C GLN A 440 15.31 -18.03 10.47
N ILE A 441 14.15 -18.37 9.89
CA ILE A 441 14.04 -18.60 8.44
C ILE A 441 14.36 -17.33 7.66
N ASN A 442 13.98 -16.14 8.16
CA ASN A 442 14.37 -14.88 7.53
C ASN A 442 15.90 -14.71 7.57
N ASP A 443 16.55 -14.97 8.72
CA ASP A 443 18.02 -14.87 8.82
C ASP A 443 18.73 -15.87 7.91
N ALA A 444 18.24 -17.11 7.81
CA ALA A 444 18.82 -18.15 6.96
C ALA A 444 18.54 -17.91 5.46
N TYR A 445 17.36 -17.41 5.10
CA TYR A 445 17.01 -17.04 3.72
C TYR A 445 17.85 -15.85 3.24
N VAL A 446 18.02 -14.84 4.10
CA VAL A 446 18.90 -13.69 3.86
C VAL A 446 20.37 -14.15 3.75
N ALA A 447 20.83 -15.02 4.67
CA ALA A 447 22.19 -15.57 4.60
C ALA A 447 22.42 -16.43 3.34
N ALA A 448 21.42 -17.19 2.89
CA ALA A 448 21.51 -18.01 1.68
C ALA A 448 21.55 -17.18 0.39
N HIS A 449 20.91 -16.01 0.36
CA HIS A 449 20.96 -15.09 -0.78
C HIS A 449 22.23 -14.23 -0.79
N ASN A 450 22.77 -13.88 0.39
CA ASN A 450 24.04 -13.16 0.52
C ASN A 450 25.28 -14.06 0.32
N GLY A 451 25.15 -15.38 0.53
CA GLY A 451 26.24 -16.36 0.41
C GLY A 451 26.77 -16.61 -1.01
N ARG A 452 26.23 -15.96 -2.05
CA ARG A 452 26.70 -16.08 -3.44
C ARG A 452 27.68 -15.00 -3.91
N ARG A 453 27.98 -13.97 -3.11
CA ARG A 453 29.08 -13.03 -3.39
C ARG A 453 30.38 -13.50 -2.72
N GLY A 454 30.87 -14.65 -3.16
CA GLY A 454 32.21 -15.13 -2.84
C GLY A 454 33.11 -15.02 -4.07
N PHE A 455 34.00 -14.02 -4.08
CA PHE A 455 35.08 -13.89 -5.07
C PHE A 455 35.93 -15.17 -5.10
N GLY A 456 35.88 -15.89 -6.21
CA GLY A 456 36.71 -17.06 -6.48
C GLY A 456 37.15 -17.09 -7.93
N ARG A 457 38.31 -16.48 -8.23
CA ARG A 457 39.07 -16.78 -9.45
C ARG A 457 39.46 -18.27 -9.42
N GLY A 458 39.10 -19.02 -10.46
CA GLY A 458 39.85 -20.24 -10.81
C GLY A 458 39.04 -21.42 -11.38
N VAL A 459 39.03 -21.52 -12.70
CA VAL A 459 39.18 -22.74 -13.53
C VAL A 459 38.25 -23.95 -13.29
N GLY A 460 37.29 -24.11 -14.22
CA GLY A 460 37.03 -25.35 -14.96
C GLY A 460 36.36 -26.55 -14.24
N ALA A 461 35.11 -26.85 -14.60
CA ALA A 461 34.67 -28.19 -15.06
C ALA A 461 33.14 -28.23 -15.24
N ALA A 462 32.72 -28.97 -16.25
CA ALA A 462 31.34 -29.23 -16.66
C ALA A 462 30.49 -29.95 -15.60
N GLY A 463 29.16 -29.75 -15.62
CA GLY A 463 28.26 -30.73 -15.02
C GLY A 463 26.84 -30.29 -14.67
N ARG A 464 25.92 -30.54 -15.61
CA ARG A 464 24.55 -31.09 -15.44
C ARG A 464 23.47 -30.31 -14.68
N HIS A 465 22.39 -30.08 -15.45
CA HIS A 465 21.01 -29.83 -15.03
C HIS A 465 20.54 -30.69 -13.86
N ALA A 466 19.82 -30.07 -12.92
CA ALA A 466 18.94 -30.75 -11.98
C ALA A 466 17.49 -30.27 -12.19
N THR A 467 16.68 -31.18 -12.69
CA THR A 467 15.21 -31.12 -12.79
C THR A 467 14.55 -31.24 -11.42
N ILE A 468 13.49 -30.45 -11.20
CA ILE A 468 12.59 -30.54 -10.04
C ILE A 468 11.53 -31.63 -10.34
N PRO A 469 11.26 -32.60 -9.45
CA PRO A 469 10.11 -33.48 -9.59
C PRO A 469 8.89 -32.94 -8.84
N GLU A 470 7.78 -32.87 -9.57
CA GLU A 470 6.42 -32.86 -9.05
C GLU A 470 6.05 -34.23 -8.46
N GLY A 471 5.23 -34.29 -7.41
CA GLY A 471 4.67 -35.55 -6.94
C GLY A 471 4.08 -35.53 -5.52
N GLU A 472 2.75 -35.56 -5.49
CA GLU A 472 1.79 -35.80 -4.41
C GLU A 472 2.21 -36.76 -3.27
N ALA A 473 1.66 -36.52 -2.06
CA ALA A 473 1.11 -37.59 -1.22
C ALA A 473 0.11 -37.05 -0.16
N SER A 474 -1.14 -37.50 -0.28
CA SER A 474 -2.11 -37.58 0.82
C SER A 474 -1.62 -38.58 1.89
N PRO A 475 -2.10 -38.50 3.15
CA PRO A 475 -2.82 -39.67 3.64
C PRO A 475 -4.01 -39.37 4.54
N SER A 476 -5.04 -40.20 4.36
CA SER A 476 -6.16 -40.45 5.26
C SER A 476 -5.84 -41.48 6.34
N ARG A 477 -6.47 -41.31 7.51
CA ARG A 477 -6.95 -42.31 8.51
C ARG A 477 -5.94 -43.19 9.28
N GLY A 478 -6.09 -43.12 10.60
CA GLY A 478 -6.24 -44.31 11.46
C GLY A 478 -5.17 -44.52 12.53
N GLY A 479 -5.51 -44.23 13.79
CA GLY A 479 -4.69 -44.61 14.94
C GLY A 479 -5.35 -44.27 16.28
N VAL A 480 -6.08 -45.24 16.84
CA VAL A 480 -6.59 -45.26 18.23
C VAL A 480 -5.57 -46.00 19.09
N ILE A 481 -5.04 -45.42 20.17
CA ILE A 481 -4.65 -46.11 21.43
C ILE A 481 -4.80 -45.16 22.65
N ILE A 482 -5.80 -45.46 23.47
CA ILE A 482 -5.87 -45.63 24.94
C ILE A 482 -4.81 -44.93 25.86
N GLY A 483 -5.32 -44.02 26.71
CA GLY A 483 -5.26 -44.13 28.18
C GLY A 483 -4.07 -43.58 28.96
N GLY A 484 -4.30 -42.52 29.75
CA GLY A 484 -3.40 -42.10 30.83
C GLY A 484 -3.96 -40.94 31.65
N LYS A 485 -4.72 -41.23 32.72
CA LYS A 485 -5.13 -40.29 33.77
C LYS A 485 -4.02 -40.09 34.79
N ALA A 486 -3.68 -38.84 35.12
CA ALA A 486 -3.26 -38.30 36.42
C ALA A 486 -2.57 -36.93 36.17
N GLY A 487 -2.79 -35.84 36.88
CA GLY A 487 -3.67 -35.53 37.99
C GLY A 487 -3.72 -34.00 38.15
N MET A 488 -4.91 -33.44 38.32
CA MET A 488 -5.09 -32.07 38.77
C MET A 488 -5.08 -32.05 40.30
N LYS A 489 -4.22 -31.22 40.89
CA LYS A 489 -4.42 -30.71 42.26
C LYS A 489 -4.09 -29.23 42.33
N ALA A 490 -5.15 -28.47 42.60
CA ALA A 490 -5.28 -27.43 43.61
C ALA A 490 -4.29 -26.25 43.58
N LEU A 491 -4.84 -25.06 43.29
CA LEU A 491 -4.63 -23.89 44.16
C LEU A 491 -5.79 -22.91 44.07
N GLN A 492 -6.80 -23.15 44.90
CA GLN A 492 -7.72 -22.12 45.38
C GLN A 492 -7.12 -21.52 46.66
N ARG A 493 -6.86 -20.20 46.67
CA ARG A 493 -6.81 -19.44 47.93
C ARG A 493 -7.55 -18.11 47.77
N LYS A 494 -8.70 -18.09 48.45
CA LYS A 494 -9.39 -16.95 49.06
C LYS A 494 -8.46 -15.78 49.41
N LYS A 495 -8.89 -14.57 49.06
CA LYS A 495 -8.81 -13.42 49.97
C LYS A 495 -10.08 -12.58 49.83
N THR A 496 -10.83 -12.53 50.93
CA THR A 496 -11.94 -11.62 51.20
C THR A 496 -11.51 -10.72 52.37
N ALA A 497 -11.61 -9.39 52.19
CA ALA A 497 -11.87 -8.35 53.21
C ALA A 497 -11.74 -6.98 52.49
N ARG A 498 -12.81 -6.25 52.17
CA ARG A 498 -13.66 -5.35 52.99
C ARG A 498 -12.93 -4.10 53.54
N HIS A 499 -13.23 -2.95 52.95
CA HIS A 499 -13.44 -1.60 53.54
C HIS A 499 -13.98 -0.72 52.38
N GLU A 500 -15.28 -0.42 52.29
CA GLU A 500 -15.99 0.72 52.90
C GLU A 500 -15.35 2.09 52.66
N GLY A 501 -16.07 2.96 51.91
CA GLY A 501 -16.03 4.40 52.12
C GLY A 501 -16.02 5.28 50.86
N LEU A 502 -17.12 6.03 50.67
CA LEU A 502 -17.24 7.31 49.94
C LEU A 502 -17.24 7.20 48.40
N GLY A 503 -18.29 7.48 47.65
CA GLY A 503 -19.41 8.40 47.87
C GLY A 503 -19.25 9.62 46.96
N HIS A 504 -19.67 9.53 45.70
CA HIS A 504 -20.11 10.68 44.90
C HIS A 504 -21.08 10.23 43.80
N GLN A 505 -22.35 10.57 44.01
CA GLN A 505 -23.38 10.60 42.98
C GLN A 505 -23.07 11.76 42.03
N ALA A 506 -23.03 11.49 40.73
CA ALA A 506 -23.19 12.51 39.70
C ALA A 506 -24.46 12.17 38.91
N GLU A 507 -25.41 13.10 38.97
CA GLU A 507 -26.71 13.05 38.33
C GLU A 507 -26.58 12.88 36.81
N ALA A 508 -27.23 11.84 36.27
CA ALA A 508 -27.50 11.72 34.85
C ALA A 508 -28.56 12.74 34.45
N LYS A 509 -28.15 13.80 33.74
CA LYS A 509 -29.09 14.69 33.04
C LYS A 509 -29.55 14.03 31.75
N ASN A 510 -30.86 13.84 31.66
CA ASN A 510 -31.59 13.41 30.48
C ASN A 510 -31.24 14.27 29.25
N VAL A 511 -30.76 13.62 28.19
CA VAL A 511 -30.67 14.20 26.83
C VAL A 511 -31.80 13.58 26.01
N PRO A 512 -32.64 14.38 25.32
CA PRO A 512 -33.76 13.83 24.56
C PRO A 512 -33.28 13.10 23.30
N LEU A 513 -33.81 11.89 23.09
CA LEU A 513 -33.73 11.19 21.79
C LEU A 513 -34.40 12.06 20.71
N ALA A 514 -33.60 12.54 19.76
CA ALA A 514 -34.11 13.13 18.53
C ALA A 514 -34.56 12.00 17.60
N ARG A 515 -35.83 12.07 17.18
CA ARG A 515 -36.46 11.13 16.24
C ARG A 515 -35.90 11.34 14.83
N ASP A 516 -35.65 10.20 14.17
CA ASP A 516 -35.33 10.07 12.75
C ASP A 516 -36.41 10.76 11.88
N GLY A 517 -35.99 11.69 11.02
CA GLY A 517 -36.87 12.27 10.00
C GLY A 517 -36.55 13.68 9.53
N HIS A 518 -35.70 14.45 10.22
CA HIS A 518 -35.59 15.90 9.96
C HIS A 518 -34.30 16.39 9.28
N LEU A 519 -33.33 15.51 9.02
CA LEU A 519 -32.02 15.86 8.42
C LEU A 519 -31.97 15.70 6.89
N VAL A 520 -32.84 14.87 6.30
CA VAL A 520 -32.89 14.65 4.84
C VAL A 520 -33.49 15.87 4.10
N ASP A 521 -34.41 16.59 4.74
CA ASP A 521 -35.08 17.76 4.15
C ASP A 521 -34.25 19.06 4.19
N MET A 522 -33.20 19.12 5.02
CA MET A 522 -32.34 20.31 5.10
C MET A 522 -31.36 20.39 3.93
N TRP A 523 -30.83 19.27 3.47
CA TRP A 523 -29.89 19.24 2.33
C TRP A 523 -30.55 19.48 0.98
N ALA A 524 -31.81 19.08 0.80
CA ALA A 524 -32.56 19.35 -0.44
C ALA A 524 -32.91 20.85 -0.61
N LYS A 525 -32.97 21.64 0.48
CA LYS A 525 -33.32 23.07 0.43
C LYS A 525 -32.13 24.01 0.24
N GLU A 526 -30.90 23.52 0.40
CA GLU A 526 -29.69 24.33 0.27
C GLU A 526 -29.09 24.30 -1.14
N SER A 527 -29.48 23.33 -1.99
CA SER A 527 -29.05 23.21 -3.39
C SER A 527 -29.80 24.11 -4.38
N GLU A 528 -30.84 24.84 -3.96
CA GLU A 528 -31.69 25.64 -4.87
C GLU A 528 -31.53 27.17 -4.74
N ARG A 529 -30.59 27.67 -3.93
CA ARG A 529 -30.41 29.13 -3.78
C ARG A 529 -29.42 29.70 -4.81
N PRO A 530 -29.82 30.63 -5.69
CA PRO A 530 -28.89 31.35 -6.55
C PRO A 530 -28.04 32.33 -5.72
N MET A 531 -26.73 32.34 -5.98
CA MET A 531 -25.77 33.17 -5.25
C MET A 531 -26.01 34.68 -5.46
N GLN A 532 -26.48 35.36 -4.42
CA GLN A 532 -26.39 36.82 -4.31
C GLN A 532 -25.04 37.21 -3.69
N GLY A 533 -24.27 38.01 -4.44
CA GLY A 533 -22.92 38.43 -4.09
C GLY A 533 -22.82 39.14 -2.74
N MET A 534 -21.93 38.62 -1.88
CA MET A 534 -21.65 39.18 -0.57
C MET A 534 -20.44 40.14 -0.65
N LYS A 535 -20.69 41.42 -0.36
CA LYS A 535 -19.67 42.48 -0.30
C LYS A 535 -18.71 42.24 0.88
N ILE A 536 -17.42 42.18 0.58
CA ILE A 536 -16.33 42.12 1.56
C ILE A 536 -16.26 43.47 2.31
N ARG A 537 -16.54 43.46 3.62
CA ARG A 537 -16.19 44.57 4.52
C ARG A 537 -14.74 44.39 4.98
N GLN A 538 -13.88 45.33 4.60
CA GLN A 538 -12.51 45.44 5.13
C GLN A 538 -12.55 45.69 6.65
N LEU A 539 -11.89 44.81 7.42
CA LEU A 539 -11.61 45.03 8.83
C LEU A 539 -10.30 45.80 8.98
N LYS A 540 -10.37 46.94 9.68
CA LYS A 540 -9.26 47.82 10.05
C LYS A 540 -8.36 47.15 11.10
N ALA A 541 -7.05 47.17 10.88
CA ALA A 541 -6.03 46.84 11.87
C ALA A 541 -5.91 47.93 12.95
N PRO A 542 -5.63 47.60 14.24
CA PRO A 542 -5.36 48.60 15.26
C PRO A 542 -3.94 49.17 15.14
N ARG A 543 -3.84 50.50 15.30
CA ARG A 543 -2.59 51.28 15.29
C ARG A 543 -1.82 51.15 16.60
N ARG A 544 -0.49 51.15 16.45
CA ARG A 544 0.57 51.31 17.45
C ARG A 544 0.39 52.55 18.34
N GLY A 545 0.69 52.39 19.63
CA GLY A 545 1.17 53.48 20.51
C GLY A 545 2.66 53.24 20.79
N GLY A 546 3.48 54.28 20.61
CA GLY A 546 4.95 54.21 20.64
C GLY A 546 5.62 54.80 21.88
N ASN A 547 6.90 55.16 21.65
CA ASN A 547 7.91 55.80 22.51
C ASN A 547 8.80 54.83 23.31
N ARG A 548 10.13 54.96 23.40
CA ARG A 548 11.10 56.01 22.96
C ARG A 548 12.54 55.57 23.34
N PHE A 549 13.54 56.05 22.57
CA PHE A 549 14.99 56.21 22.89
C PHE A 549 15.82 54.93 23.20
N ALA A 550 17.08 54.73 22.79
CA ALA A 550 18.16 55.63 22.39
C ALA A 550 19.18 54.93 21.45
N GLU A 551 20.00 55.77 20.81
CA GLU A 551 21.14 55.50 19.93
C GLU A 551 22.22 54.55 20.49
N VAL A 552 23.04 53.95 19.62
CA VAL A 552 24.46 54.35 19.39
C VAL A 552 25.21 53.32 18.50
N ARG A 553 25.71 53.87 17.38
CA ARG A 553 26.92 53.59 16.57
C ARG A 553 27.12 52.27 15.81
N ALA A 554 27.24 52.48 14.51
CA ALA A 554 28.09 51.75 13.58
C ALA A 554 29.60 51.91 13.91
N GLY A 555 30.35 50.85 13.62
CA GLY A 555 31.81 50.85 13.51
C GLY A 555 32.21 49.75 12.53
N SER A 556 32.70 50.17 11.36
CA SER A 556 33.36 49.39 10.32
C SER A 556 34.77 48.96 10.75
N VAL A 557 35.11 47.67 10.56
CA VAL A 557 36.29 47.12 9.84
C VAL A 557 35.89 45.73 9.35
#